data_AF-A0ABD5DST9-F1
#
_entry.id   AF-A0ABD5DST9-F1
#
_cell.length_a   1.000
_cell.length_b   1.000
_cell.length_c   1.000
_cell.angle_alpha   90.00
_cell.angle_beta   90.00
_cell.angle_gamma   90.00
#
_symmetry.space_group_name_H-M   'P 1'
#
loop_
_entity.id
_entity.type
_entity.pdbx_description
1 polymer ?
#
loop_
_entity_poly.entity_id
_entity_poly.type
_entity_poly.pdbx_seq_one_letter_code
_entity_poly.pdbx_strand_id
1 'polypeptide(L)'
;AKTETVQGEKGKVIKLGMKAEQREGYEYELTVSLDMLHENKFAIPTKDRTKLFNPTGEVITKETGEKLIAWLNDGRSQEEALQAAFDEAIKRINATTDVAELGIIYSQFKGADCEAEIVSACSSRKHSLIGTHGNA
;
A
#
# COMPACT_ATOMS: atom_id res chain seq x y z
N ALA A 1 5.92 40.53 -11.03
CA ALA A 1 5.85 39.07 -11.22
C ALA A 1 6.98 38.61 -12.12
N LYS A 2 7.81 37.66 -11.67
CA LYS A 2 8.90 37.09 -12.49
C LYS A 2 8.36 35.83 -13.19
N THR A 3 8.50 35.78 -14.50
CA THR A 3 8.11 34.62 -15.33
C THR A 3 9.26 33.62 -15.41
N GLU A 4 8.94 32.33 -15.32
CA GLU A 4 9.90 31.23 -15.45
C GLU A 4 10.02 30.79 -16.91
N THR A 5 11.26 30.61 -17.38
CA THR A 5 11.58 30.19 -18.75
C THR A 5 12.59 29.07 -18.69
N VAL A 6 12.27 27.92 -19.27
CA VAL A 6 13.19 26.80 -19.42
C VAL A 6 13.60 26.72 -20.90
N GLN A 7 14.89 26.60 -21.17
CA GLN A 7 15.42 26.53 -22.54
C GLN A 7 15.47 25.05 -22.96
N GLY A 8 14.53 24.62 -23.82
CA GLY A 8 14.54 23.25 -24.35
C GLY A 8 15.68 23.01 -25.35
N GLU A 9 16.00 21.74 -25.62
CA GLU A 9 17.13 21.26 -26.47
C GLU A 9 17.15 21.77 -27.93
N LYS A 10 16.18 22.57 -28.36
CA LYS A 10 16.14 23.21 -29.70
C LYS A 10 15.97 24.72 -29.66
N GLY A 11 16.39 25.38 -28.57
CA GLY A 11 16.30 26.83 -28.43
C GLY A 11 14.87 27.38 -28.37
N LYS A 12 13.87 26.50 -28.24
CA LYS A 12 12.47 26.89 -28.07
C LYS A 12 12.27 27.29 -26.62
N VAL A 13 12.14 28.58 -26.37
CA VAL A 13 11.81 29.14 -25.05
C VAL A 13 10.36 28.79 -24.75
N ILE A 14 10.14 27.85 -23.84
CA ILE A 14 8.80 27.50 -23.38
C ILE A 14 8.49 28.39 -22.19
N LYS A 15 7.43 29.20 -22.32
CA LYS A 15 6.97 30.14 -21.30
C LYS A 15 6.18 29.34 -20.27
N LEU A 16 6.81 28.97 -19.14
CA LEU A 16 6.17 28.13 -18.11
C LEU A 16 5.10 28.88 -17.30
N GLY A 17 5.04 30.21 -17.41
CA GLY A 17 4.03 31.03 -16.74
C GLY A 17 4.60 31.83 -15.58
N MET A 18 3.75 32.15 -14.61
CA MET A 18 4.15 32.86 -13.39
C MET A 18 4.79 31.88 -12.41
N LYS A 19 5.95 32.25 -11.86
CA LYS A 19 6.60 31.47 -10.80
C LYS A 19 5.66 31.34 -9.60
N ALA A 20 5.50 30.12 -9.08
CA ALA A 20 4.72 29.89 -7.87
C ALA A 20 5.42 30.54 -6.65
N GLU A 21 4.70 31.39 -5.92
CA GLU A 21 5.15 31.90 -4.62
C GLU A 21 4.67 30.92 -3.55
N GLN A 22 5.56 30.00 -3.15
CA GLN A 22 5.28 28.97 -2.16
C GLN A 22 6.19 29.15 -0.95
N ARG A 23 5.71 28.74 0.22
CA ARG A 23 6.51 28.69 1.44
C ARG A 23 7.70 27.74 1.24
N GLU A 24 8.88 28.15 1.68
CA GLU A 24 10.06 27.28 1.66
C GLU A 24 9.76 25.97 2.41
N GLY A 25 10.13 24.85 1.80
CA GLY A 25 9.91 23.52 2.37
C GLY A 25 8.49 22.94 2.22
N TYR A 26 7.54 23.65 1.60
CA TYR A 26 6.19 23.13 1.36
C TYR A 26 6.19 21.78 0.60
N GLU A 27 7.20 21.56 -0.26
CA GLU A 27 7.33 20.29 -0.99
C GLU A 27 7.39 19.08 -0.06
N TYR A 28 7.95 19.20 1.15
CA TYR A 28 8.14 18.08 2.07
C TYR A 28 6.82 17.53 2.62
N GLU A 29 5.75 18.33 2.57
CA GLU A 29 4.39 17.96 3.00
C GLU A 29 3.62 17.19 1.92
N LEU A 30 4.10 17.22 0.67
CA LEU A 30 3.43 16.59 -0.46
C LEU A 30 3.97 15.18 -0.72
N THR A 31 3.07 14.24 -1.01
CA THR A 31 3.44 12.90 -1.49
C THR A 31 3.69 12.89 -3.00
N VAL A 32 2.90 13.66 -3.74
CA VAL A 32 2.95 13.79 -5.21
C VAL A 32 2.78 15.26 -5.59
N SER A 33 3.56 15.71 -6.58
CA SER A 33 3.43 17.01 -7.25
C SER A 33 3.52 16.80 -8.76
N LEU A 34 2.55 17.35 -9.49
CA LEU A 34 2.40 17.19 -10.94
C LEU A 34 2.37 18.55 -11.62
N ASP A 35 3.28 18.75 -12.56
CA ASP A 35 3.32 19.94 -13.40
C ASP A 35 2.45 19.71 -14.64
N MET A 36 1.40 20.53 -14.80
CA MET A 36 0.41 20.38 -15.86
C MET A 36 0.77 21.20 -17.10
N LEU A 37 0.95 20.53 -18.24
CA LEU A 37 1.02 21.19 -19.55
C LEU A 37 -0.39 21.44 -20.08
N HIS A 38 -0.73 22.72 -20.25
CA HIS A 38 -2.10 23.19 -20.52
C HIS A 38 -2.70 22.65 -21.83
N GLU A 39 -1.88 22.45 -22.87
CA GLU A 39 -2.35 22.11 -24.21
C GLU A 39 -2.84 20.66 -24.33
N ASN A 40 -2.22 19.71 -23.62
CA ASN A 40 -2.42 18.28 -23.86
C ASN A 40 -2.89 17.48 -22.63
N LYS A 41 -3.27 18.14 -21.52
CA LYS A 41 -3.56 17.48 -20.22
C LYS A 41 -2.42 16.54 -19.79
N PHE A 42 -1.21 16.89 -20.19
CA PHE A 42 -0.02 16.10 -19.96
C PHE A 42 0.59 16.55 -18.64
N ALA A 43 0.76 15.64 -17.70
CA ALA A 43 1.34 15.91 -16.40
C ALA A 43 2.75 15.35 -16.33
N ILE A 44 3.69 16.13 -15.82
CA ILE A 44 5.05 15.69 -15.52
C ILE A 44 5.19 15.64 -13.99
N PRO A 45 5.50 14.48 -13.39
CA PRO A 45 5.69 14.41 -11.94
C PRO A 45 7.00 15.10 -11.54
N THR A 46 6.90 16.21 -10.80
CA THR A 46 8.05 16.88 -10.18
C THR A 46 8.44 16.24 -8.85
N LYS A 47 7.47 15.59 -8.19
CA LYS A 47 7.68 14.73 -7.03
C LYS A 47 6.70 13.57 -7.08
N ASP A 48 7.18 12.34 -6.89
CA ASP A 48 6.31 11.17 -6.75
C ASP A 48 6.93 10.14 -5.80
N ARG A 49 6.30 9.95 -4.63
CA ARG A 49 6.65 8.86 -3.69
C ARG A 49 5.77 7.62 -3.84
N THR A 50 4.72 7.69 -4.65
CA THR A 50 3.75 6.61 -4.90
C THR A 50 4.21 5.65 -5.99
N LYS A 51 5.09 6.13 -6.89
CA LYS A 51 5.54 5.42 -8.11
C LYS A 51 4.37 5.07 -9.05
N LEU A 52 3.26 5.79 -8.94
CA LEU A 52 2.10 5.60 -9.81
C LEU A 52 2.28 6.29 -11.17
N PHE A 53 3.17 7.29 -11.25
CA PHE A 53 3.33 8.11 -12.44
C PHE A 53 4.58 7.77 -13.24
N ASN A 54 4.51 7.91 -14.56
CA ASN A 54 5.68 7.80 -15.42
C ASN A 54 6.61 9.01 -15.19
N PRO A 55 7.92 8.81 -14.90
CA PRO A 55 8.88 9.91 -14.74
C PRO A 55 8.98 10.84 -15.96
N THR A 56 8.68 10.37 -17.17
CA THR A 56 8.66 11.21 -18.39
C THR A 56 7.35 11.98 -18.58
N GLY A 57 6.40 11.82 -17.67
CA GLY A 57 5.05 12.34 -17.75
C GLY A 57 4.08 11.46 -18.53
N GLU A 58 2.79 11.72 -18.33
CA GLU A 58 1.69 11.00 -18.96
C GLU A 58 0.42 11.88 -19.06
N VAL A 59 -0.55 11.45 -19.87
CA VAL A 59 -1.83 12.15 -19.99
C VAL A 59 -2.72 11.78 -18.82
N ILE A 60 -3.21 12.78 -18.09
CA ILE A 60 -4.11 12.57 -16.97
C ILE A 60 -5.53 12.34 -17.48
N THR A 61 -6.12 11.23 -17.05
CA THR A 61 -7.50 10.86 -17.36
C THR A 61 -8.27 10.54 -16.08
N LYS A 62 -9.54 10.15 -16.21
CA LYS A 62 -10.33 9.67 -15.07
C LYS A 62 -9.66 8.46 -14.39
N GLU A 63 -9.03 7.58 -15.15
CA GLU A 63 -8.33 6.39 -14.65
C GLU A 63 -7.20 6.76 -13.68
N THR A 64 -6.52 7.89 -13.90
CA THR A 64 -5.49 8.39 -12.98
C THR A 64 -6.08 8.68 -11.60
N GLY A 65 -7.29 9.23 -11.53
CA GLY A 65 -8.01 9.44 -10.28
C GLY A 65 -8.39 8.13 -9.58
N GLU A 66 -8.80 7.13 -10.35
CA GLU A 66 -9.11 5.79 -9.83
C GLU A 66 -7.86 5.11 -9.25
N LYS A 67 -6.70 5.23 -9.91
CA LYS A 67 -5.40 4.76 -9.40
C LYS A 67 -5.00 5.44 -8.10
N LEU A 68 -5.17 6.76 -8.01
CA LEU A 68 -4.88 7.52 -6.79
C LEU A 68 -5.78 7.10 -5.63
N ILE A 69 -7.09 6.92 -5.88
CA ILE A 69 -8.03 6.46 -4.86
C ILE A 69 -7.68 5.04 -4.40
N ALA A 70 -7.36 4.14 -5.35
CA ALA A 70 -6.94 2.78 -5.01
C ALA A 70 -5.68 2.80 -4.14
N TRP A 71 -4.69 3.61 -4.49
CA TRP A 71 -3.46 3.76 -3.69
C TRP A 71 -3.71 4.36 -2.30
N LEU A 72 -4.56 5.38 -2.20
CA LEU A 72 -4.94 5.97 -0.91
C LEU A 72 -5.64 4.95 -0.01
N ASN A 73 -6.42 4.04 -0.58
CA ASN A 73 -7.15 3.01 0.13
C ASN A 73 -6.36 1.70 0.33
N ASP A 74 -5.20 1.54 -0.32
CA ASP A 74 -4.31 0.37 -0.12
C ASP A 74 -3.56 0.45 1.21
N GLY A 75 -3.53 1.63 1.84
CA GLY A 75 -3.04 1.81 3.19
C GLY A 75 -3.87 1.03 4.20
N ARG A 76 -3.49 -0.22 4.47
CA ARG A 76 -4.10 -1.02 5.54
C ARG A 76 -3.85 -0.34 6.87
N SER A 77 -4.90 -0.13 7.65
CA SER A 77 -4.75 0.20 9.06
C SER A 77 -4.03 -0.95 9.79
N GLN A 78 -3.40 -0.62 10.92
CA GLN A 78 -2.79 -1.63 11.77
C GLN A 78 -3.83 -2.69 12.19
N GLU A 79 -5.06 -2.27 12.45
CA GLU A 79 -6.18 -3.15 12.78
C GLU A 79 -6.50 -4.13 11.64
N GLU A 80 -6.59 -3.65 10.39
CA GLU A 80 -6.85 -4.50 9.23
C GLU A 80 -5.69 -5.48 8.97
N ALA A 81 -4.45 -5.07 9.21
CA ALA A 81 -3.29 -5.95 9.09
C ALA A 81 -3.32 -7.07 10.15
N LEU A 82 -3.67 -6.74 11.39
CA LEU A 82 -3.80 -7.70 12.49
C LEU A 82 -4.96 -8.67 12.24
N GLN A 83 -6.11 -8.17 11.79
CA GLN A 83 -7.27 -8.99 11.45
C GLN A 83 -6.96 -9.96 10.29
N ALA A 84 -6.30 -9.47 9.23
CA ALA A 84 -5.91 -10.32 8.10
C ALA A 84 -4.93 -11.43 8.52
N ALA A 85 -3.97 -11.12 9.41
CA ALA A 85 -3.04 -12.12 9.93
C ALA A 85 -3.77 -13.17 10.79
N PHE A 86 -4.72 -12.75 11.62
CA PHE A 86 -5.57 -13.65 12.40
C PHE A 86 -6.39 -14.58 11.49
N ASP A 87 -7.06 -14.05 10.47
CA ASP A 87 -7.87 -14.83 9.55
C ASP A 87 -7.04 -15.87 8.78
N GLU A 88 -5.83 -15.47 8.34
CA GLU A 88 -4.88 -16.38 7.70
C GLU A 88 -4.44 -17.49 8.66
N ALA A 89 -4.17 -17.17 9.93
CA ALA A 89 -3.80 -18.15 10.94
C ALA A 89 -4.91 -19.17 11.19
N ILE A 90 -6.17 -18.73 11.34
CA ILE A 90 -7.32 -19.62 11.49
C ILE A 90 -7.49 -20.53 10.28
N LYS A 91 -7.33 -19.99 9.06
CA LYS A 91 -7.37 -20.80 7.83
C LYS A 91 -6.28 -21.86 7.83
N ARG A 92 -5.05 -21.52 8.23
CA ARG A 92 -3.92 -22.44 8.27
C ARG A 92 -4.09 -23.52 9.35
N ILE A 93 -4.63 -23.16 10.52
CA ILE A 93 -5.01 -24.12 11.58
C ILE A 93 -6.00 -25.14 11.04
N ASN A 94 -7.07 -24.68 10.39
CA ASN A 94 -8.12 -25.58 9.87
C ASN A 94 -7.62 -26.50 8.75
N ALA A 95 -6.69 -26.02 7.91
CA ALA A 95 -6.13 -26.81 6.81
C ALA A 95 -5.02 -27.77 7.24
N THR A 96 -4.40 -27.52 8.39
CA THR A 96 -3.24 -28.29 8.87
C THR A 96 -3.61 -29.72 9.24
N THR A 97 -2.76 -30.67 8.83
CA THR A 97 -2.82 -32.10 9.22
C THR A 97 -1.71 -32.49 10.20
N ASP A 98 -0.74 -31.60 10.43
CA ASP A 98 0.41 -31.82 11.31
C ASP A 98 0.23 -31.07 12.64
N VAL A 99 0.40 -31.78 13.75
CA VAL A 99 0.31 -31.17 15.09
C VAL A 99 1.46 -30.19 15.35
N ALA A 100 2.63 -30.37 14.72
CA ALA A 100 3.77 -29.47 14.88
C ALA A 100 3.50 -28.07 14.29
N GLU A 101 2.83 -28.01 13.12
CA GLU A 101 2.43 -26.75 12.47
C GLU A 101 1.53 -25.89 13.37
N LEU A 102 0.66 -26.49 14.19
CA LEU A 102 -0.16 -25.75 15.15
C LEU A 102 0.69 -24.98 16.17
N GLY A 103 1.82 -25.54 16.59
CA GLY A 103 2.76 -24.87 17.50
C GLY A 103 3.51 -23.71 16.82
N ILE A 104 3.83 -23.85 15.54
CA ILE A 104 4.48 -22.80 14.72
C ILE A 104 3.51 -21.63 14.47
N ILE A 105 2.23 -21.91 14.28
CA ILE A 105 1.21 -20.87 14.11
C ILE A 105 1.02 -20.12 15.43
N TYR A 106 0.84 -20.83 16.55
CA TYR A 106 0.66 -20.22 17.86
C TYR A 106 1.82 -19.30 18.28
N SER A 107 3.08 -19.68 18.01
CA SER A 107 4.24 -18.89 18.43
C SER A 107 4.25 -17.47 17.86
N GLN A 108 3.60 -17.25 16.71
CA GLN A 108 3.48 -15.94 16.06
C GLN A 108 2.46 -15.01 16.75
N PHE A 109 1.53 -15.56 17.54
CA PHE A 109 0.46 -14.82 18.22
C PHE A 109 0.63 -14.78 19.74
N LYS A 110 1.79 -15.22 20.26
CA LYS A 110 2.07 -15.21 21.70
C LYS A 110 2.13 -13.76 22.22
N GLY A 111 1.30 -13.42 23.20
CA GLY A 111 1.18 -12.07 23.75
C GLY A 111 0.39 -11.09 22.89
N ALA A 112 -0.29 -11.56 21.84
CA ALA A 112 -1.25 -10.76 21.09
C ALA A 112 -2.62 -10.76 21.79
N ASP A 113 -3.43 -9.73 21.56
CA ASP A 113 -4.78 -9.64 22.16
C ASP A 113 -5.69 -10.81 21.76
N CYS A 114 -5.46 -11.41 20.59
CA CYS A 114 -6.19 -12.58 20.07
C CYS A 114 -5.56 -13.95 20.43
N GLU A 115 -4.61 -13.98 21.38
CA GLU A 115 -3.91 -15.20 21.77
C GLU A 115 -4.88 -16.29 22.27
N ALA A 116 -5.88 -15.91 23.06
CA ALA A 116 -6.85 -16.85 23.63
C ALA A 116 -7.66 -17.57 22.55
N GLU A 117 -8.10 -16.85 21.52
CA GLU A 117 -8.84 -17.36 20.38
C GLU A 117 -7.99 -18.32 19.53
N ILE A 118 -6.73 -17.95 19.26
CA ILE A 118 -5.79 -18.82 18.53
C ILE A 118 -5.51 -20.11 19.32
N VAL A 119 -5.31 -20.02 20.64
CA VAL A 119 -5.10 -21.19 21.50
C VAL A 119 -6.32 -22.11 21.49
N SER A 120 -7.53 -21.55 21.55
CA SER A 120 -8.78 -22.30 21.46
C SER A 120 -8.92 -23.04 20.11
N ALA A 121 -8.62 -22.35 19.00
CA ALA A 121 -8.67 -22.91 17.66
C ALA A 121 -7.63 -24.05 17.48
N CYS A 122 -6.38 -23.82 17.89
CA CYS A 122 -5.32 -24.82 17.86
C CYS A 122 -5.67 -26.05 18.70
N SER A 123 -6.24 -25.85 19.90
CA SER A 123 -6.62 -26.95 20.79
C SER A 123 -7.74 -27.81 20.20
N SER A 124 -8.76 -27.18 19.62
CA SER A 124 -9.88 -27.85 18.95
C SER A 124 -9.43 -28.66 17.74
N ARG A 125 -8.55 -28.07 16.90
CA ARG A 125 -7.98 -28.76 15.75
C ARG A 125 -7.10 -29.93 16.18
N LYS A 126 -6.24 -29.74 17.18
CA LYS A 126 -5.37 -30.79 17.73
C LYS A 126 -6.19 -31.98 18.23
N HIS A 127 -7.30 -31.74 18.92
CA HIS A 127 -8.20 -32.81 19.38
C HIS A 127 -8.77 -33.62 18.21
N SER A 128 -9.17 -32.94 17.13
CA SER A 128 -9.67 -33.57 15.90
C SER A 128 -8.60 -34.44 15.21
N LEU A 129 -7.35 -33.97 15.14
CA LEU A 129 -6.24 -34.71 14.55
C LEU A 129 -5.89 -35.96 15.38
N ILE A 130 -5.81 -35.83 16.71
CA ILE A 130 -5.48 -36.97 17.60
C ILE A 130 -6.61 -38.02 17.61
N GLY A 131 -7.87 -37.59 17.62
CA GLY A 131 -9.01 -38.50 17.59
C GLY A 131 -9.12 -39.33 16.31
N THR A 132 -8.58 -38.84 15.20
CA THR A 132 -8.59 -39.55 13.91
C THR A 132 -7.52 -40.66 13.86
N HIS A 133 -6.41 -40.51 14.60
CA HIS A 133 -5.33 -41.50 14.66
C HIS A 133 -5.60 -42.67 15.65
N GLY A 134 -6.65 -42.60 16.46
CA GLY A 134 -6.97 -43.62 17.49
C GLY A 134 -7.95 -44.72 17.09
N ASN A 135 -8.43 -44.75 15.84
CA ASN A 135 -9.45 -45.69 15.34
C ASN A 135 -8.95 -46.50 14.12
N ALA A 136 -7.76 -47.10 14.22
CA ALA A 136 -7.26 -48.09 13.26
C ALA A 136 -6.67 -49.30 14.00
#